data_AF-A0A1J4JB74-F1
#
_entry.id   AF-A0A1J4JB74-F1
#
_cell.length_a   1.000
_cell.length_b   1.000
_cell.length_c   1.000
_cell.angle_alpha   90.00
_cell.angle_beta   90.00
_cell.angle_gamma   90.00
#
_symmetry.space_group_name_H-M   'P 1'
#
loop_
_entity.id
_entity.type
_entity.pdbx_description
1 polymer ?
#
loop_
_entity_poly.entity_id
_entity_poly.type
_entity_poly.pdbx_seq_one_letter_code
_entity_poly.pdbx_strand_id
1 'polypeptide(L)'
;MFVFILFLFCLSEEKESPKPTKTSNSKQESITKQSTSKSERTKLCGPNSYMNIKGECICKRTHPFGDPKSEEGCWDCGIKCHEKANCVSKLKCQCFDNYLGDGVLQCFRPLPKVKNIHPRKCDSEIEEIFFIAETFQDFTPNEVFCKFGSFTTRGELVNSTFYKCPCPSLRNGKILSGISYDGEFWSSPMVKIDFRQNNDFIEPPILTSFVFIVLSSLVVITAAAIFWFRGLSYELRNGDADEVLPLNKWHMHQIQQEIGDESRVIDFIMHMIKS
;
A
#
# COMPACT_ATOMS: atom_id res chain seq x y z
N MET A 1 32.23 -17.25 -13.15
CA MET A 1 30.84 -17.67 -13.45
C MET A 1 29.87 -16.86 -12.58
N PHE A 2 29.89 -15.52 -12.74
CA PHE A 2 29.21 -14.55 -11.89
C PHE A 2 28.07 -13.79 -12.62
N VAL A 3 27.78 -14.18 -13.87
CA VAL A 3 26.87 -13.44 -14.76
C VAL A 3 25.50 -14.13 -14.93
N PHE A 4 25.33 -15.38 -14.47
CA PHE A 4 24.09 -16.15 -14.71
C PHE A 4 23.11 -16.21 -13.54
N ILE A 5 23.43 -15.66 -12.35
CA ILE A 5 22.53 -15.68 -11.17
C ILE A 5 21.75 -14.36 -11.01
N LEU A 6 22.02 -13.35 -11.84
CA LEU A 6 21.31 -12.07 -11.81
C LEU A 6 19.98 -12.04 -12.60
N PHE A 7 19.61 -13.14 -13.30
CA PHE A 7 18.41 -13.17 -14.13
C PHE A 7 17.18 -13.86 -13.50
N LEU A 8 17.27 -14.37 -12.27
CA LEU A 8 16.20 -15.19 -11.67
C LEU A 8 15.39 -14.51 -10.56
N PHE A 9 15.56 -13.19 -10.33
CA PHE A 9 14.83 -12.45 -9.28
C PHE A 9 13.91 -11.32 -9.76
N CYS A 10 13.63 -11.19 -11.07
CA CYS A 10 12.72 -10.17 -11.62
C CYS A 10 11.43 -10.73 -12.25
N LEU A 11 10.81 -11.72 -11.60
CA LEU A 11 9.40 -12.04 -11.84
C LEU A 11 8.67 -12.05 -10.49
N SER A 12 8.59 -10.87 -9.87
CA SER A 12 7.55 -10.61 -8.88
C SER A 12 6.41 -9.94 -9.63
N GLU A 13 5.36 -10.72 -9.89
CA GLU A 13 4.07 -10.23 -10.37
C GLU A 13 3.59 -9.12 -9.43
N GLU A 14 3.56 -7.90 -9.96
CA GLU A 14 2.78 -6.81 -9.41
C GLU A 14 1.30 -7.18 -9.60
N LYS A 15 0.72 -7.88 -8.61
CA LYS A 15 -0.74 -7.99 -8.50
C LYS A 15 -1.25 -6.59 -8.17
N GLU A 16 -1.62 -5.86 -9.22
CA GLU A 16 -2.45 -4.67 -9.10
C GLU A 16 -3.66 -5.01 -8.23
N SER A 17 -3.76 -4.34 -7.09
CA SER A 17 -4.96 -4.32 -6.28
C SER A 17 -6.12 -3.82 -7.16
N PRO A 18 -7.23 -4.56 -7.29
CA PRO A 18 -8.37 -4.12 -8.07
C PRO A 18 -8.91 -2.81 -7.47
N LYS A 19 -8.88 -1.74 -8.26
CA LYS A 19 -9.68 -0.54 -8.00
C LYS A 19 -11.14 -0.98 -7.81
N PRO A 20 -11.89 -0.41 -6.86
CA PRO A 20 -13.33 -0.63 -6.77
C PRO A 20 -14.00 -0.04 -8.01
N THR A 21 -14.18 -0.88 -9.02
CA THR A 21 -15.07 -0.64 -10.15
C THR A 21 -16.47 -0.54 -9.56
N LYS A 22 -17.02 0.68 -9.51
CA LYS A 22 -18.45 0.90 -9.30
C LYS A 22 -19.17 0.26 -10.48
N THR A 23 -19.59 -0.98 -10.31
CA THR A 23 -20.51 -1.67 -11.22
C THR A 23 -21.87 -0.99 -11.09
N SER A 24 -22.05 0.13 -11.77
CA SER A 24 -23.38 0.63 -12.11
C SER A 24 -23.92 -0.31 -13.19
N ASN A 25 -24.79 -1.23 -12.78
CA ASN A 25 -25.61 -2.01 -13.71
C ASN A 25 -26.52 -1.05 -14.50
N SER A 26 -26.01 -0.50 -15.60
CA SER A 26 -26.83 0.11 -16.65
C SER A 26 -27.37 -1.01 -17.53
N LYS A 27 -28.48 -1.61 -17.12
CA LYS A 27 -29.25 -2.51 -17.97
C LYS A 27 -30.01 -1.64 -18.97
N GLN A 28 -29.55 -1.69 -20.22
CA GLN A 28 -30.15 -1.04 -21.38
C GLN A 28 -31.59 -1.51 -21.63
N GLU A 29 -32.45 -0.50 -21.65
CA GLU A 29 -33.64 -0.29 -22.48
C GLU A 29 -34.01 -1.37 -23.51
N SER A 30 -35.23 -1.90 -23.34
CA SER A 30 -36.06 -2.32 -24.46
C SER A 30 -37.21 -1.32 -24.62
N ILE A 31 -37.15 -0.64 -25.76
CA ILE A 31 -38.06 0.35 -26.31
C ILE A 31 -39.52 -0.15 -26.28
N THR A 32 -40.38 0.56 -25.55
CA THR A 32 -41.84 0.55 -25.78
C THR A 32 -42.28 1.98 -26.09
N LYS A 33 -42.63 2.19 -27.35
CA LYS A 33 -43.13 3.45 -27.91
C LYS A 33 -44.63 3.61 -27.64
N GLN A 34 -45.01 4.88 -27.50
CA GLN A 34 -46.35 5.47 -27.70
C GLN A 34 -47.40 5.17 -26.62
N SER A 35 -48.22 6.12 -26.17
CA SER A 35 -48.34 7.56 -26.37
C SER A 35 -49.44 8.05 -25.42
N THR A 36 -49.46 9.36 -25.16
CA THR A 36 -50.66 10.15 -24.80
C THR A 36 -51.34 9.87 -23.45
N SER A 37 -50.90 10.58 -22.40
CA SER A 37 -51.71 11.70 -21.90
C SER A 37 -50.83 12.75 -21.21
N LYS A 38 -50.94 13.96 -21.74
CA LYS A 38 -50.15 15.14 -21.47
C LYS A 38 -50.71 15.81 -20.21
N SER A 39 -50.30 15.34 -19.03
CA SER A 39 -50.34 16.16 -17.81
C SER A 39 -48.92 16.63 -17.57
N GLU A 40 -48.60 17.76 -18.19
CA GLU A 40 -47.36 18.51 -18.04
C GLU A 40 -47.31 19.04 -16.60
N ARG A 41 -47.06 18.14 -15.64
CA ARG A 41 -46.67 18.49 -14.28
C ARG A 41 -45.33 19.19 -14.42
N THR A 42 -45.37 20.51 -14.56
CA THR A 42 -44.23 21.40 -14.40
C THR A 42 -43.50 20.90 -13.15
N LYS A 43 -42.30 20.33 -13.33
CA LYS A 43 -41.48 19.86 -12.22
C LYS A 43 -41.14 21.09 -11.38
N LEU A 44 -41.97 21.34 -10.38
CA LEU A 44 -41.83 22.48 -9.50
C LEU A 44 -40.67 22.16 -8.57
N CYS A 45 -39.64 22.98 -8.59
CA CYS A 45 -38.59 22.88 -7.60
C CYS A 45 -39.15 23.21 -6.21
N GLY A 46 -38.58 22.63 -5.16
CA GLY A 46 -39.01 22.85 -3.78
C GLY A 46 -38.80 24.30 -3.33
N PRO A 47 -39.32 24.67 -2.15
CA PRO A 47 -39.10 26.00 -1.56
C PRO A 47 -37.62 26.41 -1.55
N ASN A 48 -37.35 27.72 -1.70
CA ASN A 48 -36.00 28.31 -1.70
C ASN A 48 -35.00 27.73 -2.71
N SER A 49 -35.50 27.11 -3.77
CA SER A 49 -34.69 26.67 -4.91
C SER A 49 -35.13 27.37 -6.19
N TYR A 50 -34.35 27.22 -7.25
CA TYR A 50 -34.68 27.70 -8.59
C TYR A 50 -34.15 26.73 -9.65
N MET A 51 -34.77 26.70 -10.82
CA MET A 51 -34.33 25.85 -11.93
C MET A 51 -33.23 26.56 -12.73
N ASN A 52 -32.11 25.89 -12.97
CA ASN A 52 -31.03 26.42 -13.80
C ASN A 52 -31.35 26.22 -15.31
N ILE A 53 -30.47 26.73 -16.18
CA ILE A 53 -30.58 26.59 -17.64
C ILE A 53 -30.57 25.14 -18.15
N LYS A 54 -30.10 24.19 -17.33
CA LYS A 54 -30.08 22.75 -17.63
C LYS A 54 -31.35 22.03 -17.18
N GLY A 55 -32.31 22.74 -16.58
CA GLY A 55 -33.51 22.14 -16.00
C GLY A 55 -33.28 21.47 -14.63
N GLU A 56 -32.15 21.74 -13.96
CA GLU A 56 -31.84 21.21 -12.64
C GLU A 56 -32.27 22.19 -11.55
N CYS A 57 -32.91 21.69 -10.49
CA CYS A 57 -33.24 22.51 -9.32
C CYS A 57 -31.97 22.71 -8.47
N ILE A 58 -31.65 23.97 -8.15
CA ILE A 58 -30.50 24.39 -7.33
C ILE A 58 -30.99 25.24 -6.18
N CYS A 59 -30.39 25.09 -5.00
CA CYS A 59 -30.67 25.92 -3.85
C CYS A 59 -30.24 27.39 -4.05
N LYS A 60 -31.03 28.33 -3.52
CA LYS A 60 -30.64 29.75 -3.48
C LYS A 60 -29.42 29.95 -2.58
N ARG A 61 -28.58 30.94 -2.88
CA ARG A 61 -27.38 31.25 -2.07
C ARG A 61 -27.68 31.56 -0.59
N THR A 62 -28.87 32.06 -0.29
CA THR A 62 -29.32 32.34 1.08
C THR A 62 -29.76 31.10 1.84
N HIS A 63 -29.98 29.97 1.17
CA HIS A 63 -30.47 28.72 1.74
C HIS A 63 -29.68 27.55 1.13
N PRO A 64 -28.38 27.42 1.44
CA PRO A 64 -27.50 26.52 0.69
C PRO A 64 -27.67 25.03 1.06
N PHE A 65 -28.47 24.70 2.07
CA PHE A 65 -28.63 23.34 2.58
C PHE A 65 -29.94 22.71 2.10
N GLY A 66 -29.97 21.38 1.97
CA GLY A 66 -31.17 20.60 1.65
C GLY A 66 -31.25 20.05 0.24
N ASP A 67 -32.36 19.37 -0.06
CA ASP A 67 -32.65 18.85 -1.40
C ASP A 67 -33.61 19.81 -2.13
N PRO A 68 -33.17 20.49 -3.20
CA PRO A 68 -34.01 21.41 -3.97
C PRO A 68 -35.19 20.73 -4.69
N LYS A 69 -35.25 19.40 -4.75
CA LYS A 69 -36.37 18.63 -5.32
C LYS A 69 -37.34 18.08 -4.27
N SER A 70 -37.00 18.17 -2.99
CA SER A 70 -37.86 17.71 -1.90
C SER A 70 -39.01 18.71 -1.64
N GLU A 71 -40.07 18.24 -0.97
CA GLU A 71 -41.18 19.12 -0.53
C GLU A 71 -40.70 20.17 0.49
N GLU A 72 -39.69 19.84 1.30
CA GLU A 72 -39.08 20.76 2.25
C GLU A 72 -38.24 21.84 1.56
N GLY A 73 -37.67 21.50 0.40
CA GLY A 73 -36.83 22.38 -0.41
C GLY A 73 -35.48 22.64 0.25
N CYS A 74 -34.95 23.84 0.02
CA CYS A 74 -33.70 24.28 0.61
C CYS A 74 -33.93 25.15 1.86
N TRP A 75 -33.02 25.10 2.81
CA TRP A 75 -33.08 25.88 4.04
C TRP A 75 -31.75 26.54 4.40
N ASP A 76 -31.85 27.52 5.30
CA ASP A 76 -30.72 28.05 6.04
C ASP A 76 -30.68 27.38 7.41
N CYS A 77 -29.48 27.26 7.98
CA CYS A 77 -29.31 26.62 9.27
C CYS A 77 -29.89 27.46 10.42
N GLY A 78 -29.89 28.79 10.30
CA GLY A 78 -30.33 29.71 11.35
C GLY A 78 -29.35 29.82 12.54
N ILE A 79 -28.41 28.87 12.68
CA ILE A 79 -27.30 28.90 13.64
C ILE A 79 -25.99 28.60 12.91
N LYS A 80 -24.88 29.14 13.43
CA LYS A 80 -23.54 28.85 12.90
C LYS A 80 -23.04 27.52 13.49
N CYS A 81 -22.94 26.49 12.66
CA CYS A 81 -22.36 25.21 13.08
C CYS A 81 -20.86 25.34 13.37
N HIS A 82 -20.34 24.43 14.19
CA HIS A 82 -18.92 24.28 14.44
C HIS A 82 -18.16 24.03 13.12
N GLU A 83 -16.88 24.41 13.04
CA GLU A 83 -16.06 24.22 11.83
C GLU A 83 -15.87 22.75 11.42
N LYS A 84 -16.15 21.81 12.34
CA LYS A 84 -16.15 20.36 12.13
C LYS A 84 -17.56 19.76 12.14
N ALA A 85 -18.55 20.54 11.73
CA ALA A 85 -19.95 20.13 11.66
C ALA A 85 -20.62 20.58 10.37
N ASN A 86 -21.69 19.88 9.99
CA ASN A 86 -22.57 20.23 8.90
C ASN A 86 -23.98 20.56 9.41
N CYS A 87 -24.71 21.41 8.69
CA CYS A 87 -26.11 21.67 8.98
C CYS A 87 -26.99 20.57 8.38
N VAL A 88 -27.74 19.86 9.22
CA VAL A 88 -28.57 18.72 8.78
C VAL A 88 -30.06 19.05 8.75
N SER A 89 -30.50 20.03 9.53
CA SER A 89 -31.85 20.58 9.46
C SER A 89 -31.84 22.01 9.98
N LYS A 90 -32.97 22.73 9.85
CA LYS A 90 -33.13 24.03 10.50
C LYS A 90 -32.79 23.93 11.99
N LEU A 91 -31.86 24.76 12.45
CA LEU A 91 -31.38 24.82 13.82
C LEU A 91 -30.69 23.55 14.35
N LYS A 92 -30.26 22.63 13.47
CA LYS A 92 -29.57 21.40 13.88
C LYS A 92 -28.26 21.23 13.11
N CYS A 93 -27.18 21.18 13.87
CA CYS A 93 -25.85 20.86 13.38
C CYS A 93 -25.49 19.43 13.79
N GLN A 94 -24.76 18.73 12.93
CA GLN A 94 -24.21 17.41 13.20
C GLN A 94 -22.70 17.47 12.95
N CYS A 95 -21.90 16.98 13.89
CA CYS A 95 -20.46 16.88 13.68
C CYS A 95 -20.15 15.99 12.46
N PHE A 96 -19.04 16.25 11.77
CA PHE A 96 -18.58 15.38 10.70
C PHE A 96 -18.28 13.96 11.20
N ASP A 97 -18.21 13.01 10.28
CA ASP A 97 -17.82 11.64 10.58
C ASP A 97 -16.53 11.59 11.42
N ASN A 98 -16.51 10.69 12.41
CA ASN A 98 -15.45 10.53 13.40
C ASN A 98 -15.30 11.68 14.43
N TYR A 99 -16.24 12.64 14.51
CA TYR A 99 -16.29 13.65 15.57
C TYR A 99 -17.55 13.50 16.43
N LEU A 100 -17.45 13.90 17.70
CA LEU A 100 -18.53 13.94 18.67
C LEU A 100 -18.69 15.33 19.27
N GLY A 101 -19.93 15.67 19.63
CA GLY A 101 -20.27 16.91 20.31
C GLY A 101 -21.66 17.41 19.95
N ASP A 102 -21.91 18.69 20.20
CA ASP A 102 -23.21 19.33 19.99
C ASP A 102 -23.41 19.85 18.55
N GLY A 103 -22.36 19.82 17.73
CA GLY A 103 -22.39 20.32 16.35
C GLY A 103 -22.32 21.85 16.24
N VAL A 104 -22.45 22.58 17.35
CA VAL A 104 -22.57 24.05 17.37
C VAL A 104 -21.34 24.66 18.04
N LEU A 105 -21.10 24.33 19.31
CA LEU A 105 -19.97 24.88 20.06
C LEU A 105 -18.77 23.94 20.06
N GLN A 106 -19.00 22.63 20.01
CA GLN A 106 -17.96 21.62 20.17
C GLN A 106 -18.18 20.45 19.22
N CYS A 107 -17.13 20.14 18.46
CA CYS A 107 -16.95 18.85 17.82
C CYS A 107 -15.50 18.42 18.04
N PHE A 108 -15.28 17.33 18.76
CA PHE A 108 -13.95 16.80 19.06
C PHE A 108 -13.83 15.36 18.59
N ARG A 109 -12.61 14.91 18.30
CA ARG A 109 -12.35 13.50 17.97
C ARG A 109 -12.24 12.71 19.27
N PRO A 110 -13.07 11.67 19.50
CA PRO A 110 -12.94 10.86 20.69
C PRO A 110 -11.65 10.03 20.63
N LEU A 111 -10.90 10.00 21.74
CA LEU A 111 -9.76 9.11 21.87
C LEU A 111 -10.23 7.75 22.39
N PRO A 112 -9.89 6.63 21.72
CA PRO A 112 -10.27 5.30 22.21
C PRO A 112 -9.63 5.00 23.56
N LYS A 113 -10.38 4.37 24.46
CA LYS A 113 -9.86 3.90 25.74
C LYS A 113 -9.97 2.38 25.82
N VAL A 114 -8.85 1.68 25.67
CA VAL A 114 -8.82 0.21 25.69
C VAL A 114 -9.12 -0.29 27.11
N LYS A 115 -10.20 -1.05 27.27
CA LYS A 115 -10.60 -1.70 28.52
C LYS A 115 -9.93 -3.07 28.67
N ASN A 116 -9.90 -3.86 27.61
CA ASN A 116 -9.30 -5.19 27.64
C ASN A 116 -8.82 -5.63 26.24
N ILE A 117 -8.02 -6.69 26.20
CA ILE A 117 -7.58 -7.34 24.95
C ILE A 117 -7.74 -8.84 25.09
N HIS A 118 -8.17 -9.49 24.01
CA HIS A 118 -8.20 -10.94 23.89
C HIS A 118 -7.84 -11.38 22.47
N PRO A 119 -6.93 -12.35 22.28
CA PRO A 119 -5.98 -12.87 23.26
C PRO A 119 -4.90 -11.83 23.64
N ARG A 120 -4.22 -12.01 24.78
CA ARG A 120 -3.08 -11.15 25.20
C ARG A 120 -1.73 -11.61 24.65
N LYS A 121 -1.77 -12.52 23.68
CA LYS A 121 -0.62 -13.13 23.06
C LYS A 121 -0.84 -13.13 21.55
N CYS A 122 0.25 -13.02 20.83
CA CYS A 122 0.28 -13.21 19.39
C CYS A 122 1.43 -14.14 19.03
N ASP A 123 1.10 -15.18 18.30
CA ASP A 123 2.00 -16.24 17.86
C ASP A 123 1.61 -16.67 16.45
N SER A 124 2.34 -17.66 15.92
CA SER A 124 2.08 -18.18 14.56
C SER A 124 0.72 -18.87 14.41
N GLU A 125 0.03 -19.19 15.51
CA GLU A 125 -1.30 -19.81 15.50
C GLU A 125 -2.42 -18.77 15.62
N ILE A 126 -2.13 -17.63 16.25
CA ILE A 126 -3.06 -16.53 16.50
C ILE A 126 -2.80 -15.40 15.51
N GLU A 127 -3.58 -15.40 14.44
CA GLU A 127 -3.52 -14.37 13.39
C GLU A 127 -4.24 -13.06 13.78
N GLU A 128 -5.05 -13.05 14.85
CA GLU A 128 -5.96 -11.96 15.14
C GLU A 128 -6.03 -11.61 16.64
N ILE A 129 -6.12 -10.30 16.92
CA ILE A 129 -6.27 -9.75 18.27
C ILE A 129 -7.52 -8.90 18.35
N PHE A 130 -8.34 -9.13 19.37
CA PHE A 130 -9.53 -8.33 19.67
C PHE A 130 -9.25 -7.31 20.76
N PHE A 131 -9.38 -6.04 20.43
CA PHE A 131 -9.37 -4.93 21.38
C PHE A 131 -10.81 -4.63 21.81
N ILE A 132 -11.01 -4.52 23.12
CA ILE A 132 -12.28 -4.16 23.74
C ILE A 132 -12.11 -2.75 24.30
N ALA A 133 -12.76 -1.75 23.72
CA ALA A 133 -12.65 -0.35 24.16
C ALA A 133 -13.92 0.17 24.82
N GLU A 134 -13.81 1.34 25.46
CA GLU A 134 -14.96 2.11 25.89
C GLU A 134 -15.75 2.64 24.69
N THR A 135 -17.05 2.40 24.68
CA THR A 135 -17.95 2.97 23.68
C THR A 135 -18.35 4.38 24.06
N PHE A 136 -18.50 5.22 23.03
CA PHE A 136 -19.17 6.51 23.17
C PHE A 136 -20.60 6.35 22.64
N GLN A 137 -21.57 7.00 23.29
CA GLN A 137 -22.95 7.01 22.80
C GLN A 137 -22.98 7.66 21.41
N ASP A 138 -23.73 7.04 20.50
CA ASP A 138 -23.93 7.52 19.12
C ASP A 138 -22.65 7.69 18.29
N PHE A 139 -21.58 6.97 18.64
CA PHE A 139 -20.32 6.98 17.91
C PHE A 139 -20.01 5.62 17.30
N THR A 140 -19.85 5.59 15.98
CA THR A 140 -19.34 4.44 15.25
C THR A 140 -18.20 4.92 14.34
N PRO A 141 -16.95 4.50 14.59
CA PRO A 141 -15.83 4.92 13.76
C PRO A 141 -15.94 4.28 12.37
N ASN A 142 -15.63 5.05 11.32
CA ASN A 142 -15.63 4.54 9.94
C ASN A 142 -14.46 3.58 9.70
N GLU A 143 -13.31 3.87 10.31
CA GLU A 143 -12.08 3.09 10.18
C GLU A 143 -11.40 2.94 11.55
N VAL A 144 -10.63 1.88 11.69
CA VAL A 144 -9.89 1.58 12.92
C VAL A 144 -8.49 1.14 12.53
N PHE A 145 -7.50 1.61 13.28
CA PHE A 145 -6.09 1.29 13.11
C PHE A 145 -5.55 0.71 14.40
N CYS A 146 -4.68 -0.29 14.27
CA CYS A 146 -4.08 -1.01 15.37
C CYS A 146 -2.58 -0.81 15.32
N LYS A 147 -1.98 -0.44 16.45
CA LYS A 147 -0.53 -0.23 16.57
C LYS A 147 0.08 -1.28 17.47
N PHE A 148 1.20 -1.82 17.03
CA PHE A 148 2.02 -2.81 17.71
C PHE A 148 3.47 -2.29 17.70
N GLY A 149 3.84 -1.50 18.72
CA GLY A 149 5.13 -0.83 18.77
C GLY A 149 5.26 0.22 17.66
N SER A 150 6.14 -0.03 16.68
CA SER A 150 6.32 0.80 15.49
C SER A 150 5.46 0.37 14.29
N PHE A 151 4.81 -0.78 14.36
CA PHE A 151 4.01 -1.32 13.26
C PHE A 151 2.55 -0.89 13.39
N THR A 152 1.93 -0.48 12.30
CA THR A 152 0.52 -0.08 12.26
C THR A 152 -0.22 -0.89 11.19
N THR A 153 -1.35 -1.47 11.56
CA THR A 153 -2.26 -2.19 10.65
C THR A 153 -3.64 -1.57 10.65
N ARG A 154 -4.37 -1.78 9.56
CA ARG A 154 -5.81 -1.51 9.52
C ARG A 154 -6.53 -2.62 10.28
N GLY A 155 -7.42 -2.23 11.18
CA GLY A 155 -8.34 -3.13 11.89
C GLY A 155 -9.71 -3.18 11.25
N GLU A 156 -10.51 -4.15 11.70
CA GLU A 156 -11.90 -4.36 11.34
C GLU A 156 -12.80 -4.06 12.54
N LEU A 157 -13.88 -3.30 12.29
CA LEU A 157 -14.90 -3.01 13.28
C LEU A 157 -15.89 -4.18 13.35
N VAL A 158 -15.83 -4.97 14.42
CA VAL A 158 -16.78 -6.08 14.65
C VAL A 158 -18.05 -5.55 15.31
N ASN A 159 -17.90 -4.65 16.28
CA ASN A 159 -18.99 -3.96 16.97
C ASN A 159 -18.47 -2.63 17.51
N SER A 160 -19.34 -1.75 18.01
CA SER A 160 -18.96 -0.45 18.61
C SER A 160 -17.92 -0.58 19.75
N THR A 161 -17.88 -1.73 20.43
CA THR A 161 -16.92 -2.04 21.51
C THR A 161 -15.74 -2.92 21.08
N PHE A 162 -15.88 -3.69 19.99
CA PHE A 162 -14.97 -4.78 19.63
C PHE A 162 -14.27 -4.50 18.30
N TYR A 163 -12.94 -4.46 18.34
CA TYR A 163 -12.09 -4.18 17.19
C TYR A 163 -11.16 -5.36 16.94
N LYS A 164 -11.18 -5.89 15.73
CA LYS A 164 -10.35 -7.01 15.30
C LYS A 164 -9.14 -6.48 14.55
N CYS A 165 -7.95 -6.88 14.97
CA CYS A 165 -6.69 -6.43 14.40
C CYS A 165 -5.88 -7.63 13.92
N PRO A 166 -5.40 -7.64 12.66
CA PRO A 166 -4.49 -8.69 12.21
C PRO A 166 -3.18 -8.58 13.01
N CYS A 167 -2.71 -9.71 13.51
CA CYS A 167 -1.50 -9.75 14.27
C CYS A 167 -0.26 -9.78 13.36
N PRO A 168 0.65 -8.82 13.48
CA PRO A 168 1.85 -8.79 12.65
C PRO A 168 2.93 -9.77 13.12
N SER A 169 3.75 -10.18 12.16
CA SER A 169 4.96 -10.95 12.43
C SER A 169 6.07 -10.07 13.03
N LEU A 170 6.15 -10.01 14.36
CA LEU A 170 7.14 -9.20 15.10
C LEU A 170 8.03 -10.06 16.01
N ARG A 171 9.23 -9.55 16.31
CA ARG A 171 10.18 -10.19 17.23
C ARG A 171 9.55 -10.48 18.60
N ASN A 172 9.92 -11.62 19.17
CA ASN A 172 9.48 -12.05 20.49
C ASN A 172 9.70 -10.99 21.57
N GLY A 173 8.67 -10.75 22.39
CA GLY A 173 8.72 -9.79 23.48
C GLY A 173 7.38 -9.15 23.81
N LYS A 174 7.37 -8.33 24.86
CA LYS A 174 6.18 -7.56 25.27
C LYS A 174 6.17 -6.20 24.56
N ILE A 175 5.24 -6.01 23.64
CA ILE A 175 5.13 -4.81 22.82
C ILE A 175 3.96 -3.95 23.31
N LEU A 176 4.16 -2.63 23.35
CA LEU A 176 3.08 -1.67 23.64
C LEU A 176 2.19 -1.53 22.40
N SER A 177 0.90 -1.73 22.62
CA SER A 177 -0.10 -1.75 21.57
C SER A 177 -1.28 -0.86 21.91
N GLY A 178 -1.99 -0.41 20.89
CA GLY A 178 -3.15 0.47 21.05
C GLY A 178 -3.97 0.56 19.77
N ILE A 179 -5.11 1.23 19.86
CA ILE A 179 -5.99 1.47 18.71
C ILE A 179 -6.14 2.96 18.45
N SER A 180 -6.54 3.32 17.22
CA SER A 180 -6.83 4.67 16.78
C SER A 180 -8.01 4.64 15.80
N TYR A 181 -8.82 5.71 15.78
CA TYR A 181 -9.91 5.87 14.81
C TYR A 181 -9.50 6.65 13.56
N ASP A 182 -8.31 7.25 13.55
CA ASP A 182 -7.81 8.09 12.45
C ASP A 182 -6.34 7.83 12.06
N GLY A 183 -5.66 6.93 12.77
CA GLY A 183 -4.26 6.60 12.54
C GLY A 183 -3.27 7.62 13.11
N GLU A 184 -3.76 8.71 13.72
CA GLU A 184 -2.94 9.79 14.27
C GLU A 184 -3.00 9.79 15.81
N PHE A 185 -4.20 9.74 16.38
CA PHE A 185 -4.42 9.78 17.82
C PHE A 185 -4.66 8.39 18.38
N TRP A 186 -3.77 7.97 19.27
CA TRP A 186 -3.74 6.61 19.82
C TRP A 186 -4.38 6.52 21.20
N SER A 187 -4.92 5.35 21.51
CA SER A 187 -5.50 5.05 22.81
C SER A 187 -4.52 5.26 23.97
N SER A 188 -5.02 5.84 25.06
CA SER A 188 -4.26 6.02 26.30
C SER A 188 -5.07 5.45 27.49
N PRO A 189 -4.53 4.48 28.26
CA PRO A 189 -3.17 3.95 28.17
C PRO A 189 -2.99 2.93 27.03
N MET A 190 -1.75 2.80 26.54
CA MET A 190 -1.34 1.66 25.71
C MET A 190 -1.20 0.40 26.55
N VAL A 191 -1.39 -0.75 25.91
CA VAL A 191 -1.52 -2.06 26.56
C VAL A 191 -0.44 -3.01 26.05
N LYS A 192 0.12 -3.85 26.93
CA LYS A 192 1.24 -4.75 26.56
C LYS A 192 0.71 -6.09 26.03
N ILE A 193 1.19 -6.51 24.87
CA ILE A 193 0.87 -7.80 24.22
C ILE A 193 2.15 -8.63 24.14
N ASP A 194 2.07 -9.92 24.44
CA ASP A 194 3.19 -10.87 24.37
C ASP A 194 3.31 -11.48 22.98
N PHE A 195 4.34 -11.11 22.22
CA PHE A 195 4.65 -11.68 20.92
C PHE A 195 5.56 -12.91 21.09
N ARG A 196 5.13 -14.04 20.52
CA ARG A 196 5.83 -15.33 20.52
C ARG A 196 5.78 -15.93 19.12
N GLN A 197 6.67 -15.48 18.27
CA GLN A 197 6.98 -16.23 17.07
C GLN A 197 7.80 -17.45 17.44
N ASN A 198 7.36 -18.61 16.96
CA ASN A 198 8.28 -19.70 16.79
C ASN A 198 9.30 -19.19 15.79
N ASN A 199 10.52 -18.93 16.25
CA ASN A 199 11.65 -18.67 15.37
C ASN A 199 12.04 -19.97 14.65
N ASP A 200 11.06 -20.67 14.10
CA ASP A 200 11.22 -21.56 12.96
C ASP A 200 11.51 -20.73 11.71
N PHE A 201 12.05 -19.51 11.86
CA PHE A 201 13.00 -18.97 10.91
C PHE A 201 14.08 -20.03 10.80
N ILE A 202 13.84 -20.95 9.87
CA ILE A 202 14.69 -22.05 9.48
C ILE A 202 16.06 -21.39 9.41
N GLU A 203 16.91 -21.61 10.42
CA GLU A 203 18.34 -21.36 10.25
C GLU A 203 18.63 -22.04 8.92
N PRO A 204 19.06 -21.28 7.89
CA PRO A 204 19.13 -21.80 6.53
C PRO A 204 19.78 -23.15 6.65
N PRO A 205 19.06 -24.25 6.28
CA PRO A 205 19.42 -25.57 6.76
C PRO A 205 20.88 -25.72 6.44
N ILE A 206 21.71 -26.17 7.39
CA ILE A 206 23.18 -26.15 7.27
C ILE A 206 23.64 -26.70 5.90
N LEU A 207 22.82 -27.58 5.30
CA LEU A 207 22.81 -28.02 3.92
C LEU A 207 22.99 -26.93 2.85
N THR A 208 22.33 -25.78 2.91
CA THR A 208 22.50 -24.65 1.97
C THR A 208 23.91 -24.08 2.06
N SER A 209 24.43 -23.83 3.27
CA SER A 209 25.82 -23.43 3.47
C SER A 209 26.80 -24.50 2.97
N PHE A 210 26.52 -25.79 3.21
CA PHE A 210 27.34 -26.89 2.67
C PHE A 210 27.33 -26.93 1.14
N VAL A 211 26.18 -26.73 0.50
CA VAL A 211 26.09 -26.68 -0.97
C VAL A 211 26.91 -25.51 -1.52
N PHE A 212 26.85 -24.33 -0.90
CA PHE A 212 27.69 -23.19 -1.29
C PHE A 212 29.18 -23.48 -1.11
N ILE A 213 29.58 -24.12 0.00
CA ILE A 213 30.97 -24.50 0.24
C ILE A 213 31.46 -25.51 -0.82
N VAL A 214 30.68 -26.56 -1.08
CA VAL A 214 31.02 -27.58 -2.09
C VAL A 214 31.11 -26.97 -3.48
N LEU A 215 30.13 -26.16 -3.89
CA LEU A 215 30.17 -25.45 -5.18
C LEU A 215 31.38 -24.52 -5.29
N SER A 216 31.69 -23.76 -4.23
CA SER A 216 32.87 -22.89 -4.21
C SER A 216 34.17 -23.68 -4.35
N SER A 217 34.29 -24.83 -3.67
CA SER A 217 35.46 -25.71 -3.78
C SER A 217 35.61 -26.31 -5.18
N LEU A 218 34.51 -26.72 -5.82
CA LEU A 218 34.52 -27.25 -7.18
C LEU A 218 34.99 -26.20 -8.19
N VAL A 219 34.57 -24.95 -8.04
CA VAL A 219 35.03 -23.83 -8.88
C VAL A 219 36.53 -23.59 -8.70
N VAL A 220 37.05 -23.61 -7.46
CA VAL A 220 38.48 -23.44 -7.20
C VAL A 220 39.30 -24.60 -7.77
N ILE A 221 38.85 -25.85 -7.57
CA ILE A 221 39.53 -27.05 -8.09
C ILE A 221 39.56 -27.02 -9.63
N THR A 222 38.44 -26.71 -10.27
CA THR A 222 38.37 -26.63 -11.74
C THR A 222 39.25 -25.51 -12.30
N ALA A 223 39.26 -24.34 -11.66
CA ALA A 223 40.17 -23.26 -12.04
C ALA A 223 41.65 -23.67 -11.91
N ALA A 224 42.03 -24.29 -10.79
CA ALA A 224 43.38 -24.78 -10.57
C ALA A 224 43.79 -25.83 -11.63
N ALA A 225 42.88 -26.76 -11.97
CA ALA A 225 43.11 -27.74 -13.03
C ALA A 225 43.31 -27.08 -14.39
N ILE A 226 42.49 -26.08 -14.77
CA ILE A 226 42.65 -25.33 -16.03
C ILE A 226 44.01 -24.62 -16.07
N PHE A 227 44.41 -23.95 -14.98
CA PHE A 227 45.72 -23.30 -14.90
C PHE A 227 46.87 -24.31 -15.03
N TRP A 228 46.76 -25.46 -14.38
CA TRP A 228 47.75 -26.55 -14.49
C TRP A 228 47.87 -27.07 -15.93
N PHE A 229 46.75 -27.36 -16.60
CA PHE A 229 46.73 -27.82 -17.99
C PHE A 229 47.32 -26.78 -18.96
N ARG A 230 47.03 -25.50 -18.75
CA ARG A 230 47.62 -24.42 -19.55
C ARG A 230 49.13 -24.31 -19.34
N GLY A 231 49.63 -24.53 -18.12
CA GLY A 231 51.05 -24.59 -17.82
C GLY A 231 51.76 -25.72 -18.58
N LEU A 232 51.19 -26.93 -18.56
CA LEU A 232 51.75 -28.08 -19.30
C LEU A 232 51.82 -27.83 -20.82
N SER A 233 50.79 -27.19 -21.38
CA SER A 233 50.78 -26.84 -22.80
C SER A 233 51.87 -25.82 -23.18
N TYR A 234 52.31 -24.98 -22.23
CA TYR A 234 53.38 -24.03 -22.46
C TYR A 234 54.75 -24.73 -22.56
N GLU A 235 55.03 -25.70 -21.68
CA GLU A 235 56.27 -26.47 -21.75
C GLU A 235 56.38 -27.32 -23.02
N LEU A 236 55.30 -27.99 -23.43
CA LEU A 236 55.27 -28.77 -24.68
C LEU A 236 55.50 -27.92 -25.93
N ARG A 237 55.08 -26.65 -25.92
CA ARG A 237 55.22 -25.76 -27.07
C ARG A 237 56.58 -25.08 -27.15
N ASN A 238 57.27 -24.88 -26.02
CA ASN A 238 58.61 -24.30 -25.99
C ASN A 238 59.74 -25.33 -26.22
N GLY A 239 59.44 -26.64 -26.19
CA GLY A 239 60.41 -27.70 -26.47
C GLY A 239 60.85 -27.84 -27.93
N ASP A 240 60.11 -27.23 -28.88
CA ASP A 240 60.38 -27.32 -30.33
C ASP A 240 60.78 -25.97 -30.97
N ALA A 241 61.13 -24.96 -30.17
CA ALA A 241 61.44 -23.61 -30.65
C ALA A 241 62.95 -23.33 -30.84
N ASP A 242 63.80 -24.35 -30.79
CA ASP A 242 65.19 -24.20 -31.21
C ASP A 242 65.28 -24.39 -32.74
N GLU A 243 65.79 -23.35 -33.42
CA GLU A 243 66.03 -23.22 -34.86
C GLU A 243 64.86 -22.75 -35.75
N VAL A 244 64.50 -21.46 -35.64
CA VAL A 244 64.15 -20.70 -36.84
C VAL A 244 64.81 -19.32 -36.85
N LEU A 245 65.57 -19.09 -37.92
CA LEU A 245 66.41 -17.94 -38.22
C LEU A 245 65.65 -16.59 -38.21
N PRO A 246 66.32 -15.48 -37.84
CA PRO A 246 65.72 -14.15 -37.83
C PRO A 246 65.60 -13.62 -39.27
N LEU A 247 64.41 -13.68 -39.86
CA LEU A 247 64.11 -13.00 -41.12
C LEU A 247 63.27 -11.73 -40.87
N ASN A 248 64.00 -10.64 -40.67
CA ASN A 248 63.80 -9.33 -41.27
C ASN A 248 62.36 -8.82 -41.45
N LYS A 249 62.03 -7.83 -40.60
CA LYS A 249 61.74 -6.46 -41.02
C LYS A 249 60.78 -6.30 -42.20
N TRP A 250 59.49 -6.25 -41.92
CA TRP A 250 58.55 -5.49 -42.74
C TRP A 250 57.68 -4.60 -41.85
N HIS A 251 57.89 -3.30 -42.02
CA HIS A 251 57.00 -2.24 -41.60
C HIS A 251 55.59 -2.52 -42.14
N MET A 252 54.60 -2.61 -41.24
CA MET A 252 53.21 -2.41 -41.62
C MET A 252 52.60 -1.39 -40.67
N HIS A 253 52.47 -0.18 -41.19
CA HIS A 253 51.59 0.86 -40.67
C HIS A 253 50.15 0.35 -40.82
N GLN A 254 49.47 0.05 -39.71
CA GLN A 254 48.00 0.02 -39.70
C GLN A 254 47.49 0.94 -38.59
N ILE A 255 47.12 2.13 -39.05
CA ILE A 255 45.91 2.91 -38.73
C ILE A 255 45.18 2.48 -37.44
N GLN A 256 45.23 3.37 -36.45
CA GLN A 256 44.32 3.40 -35.30
C GLN A 256 42.88 3.66 -35.77
N GLN A 257 41.98 2.70 -35.55
CA GLN A 257 40.55 2.94 -35.39
C GLN A 257 39.97 1.91 -34.41
N GLU A 258 40.01 2.23 -33.12
CA GLU A 258 39.07 1.75 -32.11
C GLU A 258 38.42 3.01 -31.54
N ILE A 259 37.27 3.44 -32.05
CA ILE A 259 35.93 3.01 -31.62
C ILE A 259 35.80 3.15 -30.10
N GLY A 260 35.47 4.38 -29.68
CA GLY A 260 34.99 4.67 -28.34
C GLY A 260 33.54 4.20 -28.19
N ASP A 261 33.36 2.93 -27.81
CA ASP A 261 32.05 2.34 -27.47
C ASP A 261 31.85 2.11 -25.95
N GLU A 262 32.84 2.42 -25.11
CA GLU A 262 32.70 2.23 -23.65
C GLU A 262 31.84 3.29 -22.94
N SER A 263 31.56 4.43 -23.58
CA SER A 263 30.74 5.49 -22.96
C SER A 263 29.24 5.23 -23.01
N ARG A 264 28.75 4.31 -23.86
CA ARG A 264 27.31 4.02 -23.98
C ARG A 264 26.77 3.08 -22.91
N VAL A 265 27.61 2.22 -22.35
CA VAL A 265 27.17 1.26 -21.32
C VAL A 265 26.97 1.98 -19.97
N ILE A 266 27.81 2.97 -19.65
CA ILE A 266 27.71 3.72 -18.38
C ILE A 266 26.46 4.62 -18.38
N ASP A 267 26.13 5.24 -19.52
CA ASP A 267 24.91 6.06 -19.65
C ASP A 267 23.62 5.23 -19.51
N PHE A 268 23.62 3.99 -19.99
CA PHE A 268 22.47 3.08 -19.82
C PHE A 268 22.27 2.67 -18.36
N ILE A 269 23.35 2.44 -17.59
CA ILE A 269 23.28 2.07 -16.17
C ILE A 269 22.80 3.25 -15.31
N MET A 270 23.26 4.47 -15.58
CA MET A 270 22.82 5.68 -14.87
C MET A 270 21.32 5.94 -15.01
N HIS A 271 20.74 5.63 -16.18
CA HIS A 271 19.32 5.88 -16.44
C HIS A 271 18.38 4.92 -15.71
N MET A 272 18.85 3.72 -15.32
CA MET A 272 18.05 2.75 -14.56
C MET A 272 18.07 2.99 -13.04
N ILE A 273 19.07 3.71 -12.51
CA ILE A 273 19.16 3.98 -11.06
C ILE A 273 18.28 5.17 -10.63
N LYS A 274 17.80 5.97 -11.59
CA LYS A 274 17.11 7.25 -11.32
C LYS A 274 15.58 7.20 -11.49
N SER A 275 15.00 6.01 -11.73
CA SER A 275 13.56 5.78 -11.82
C SER A 275 13.09 4.87 -10.68
#